data_AF-A0A137NXB7-F1
#
_entry.id   AF-A0A137NXB7-F1
#
_cell.length_a   1.000
_cell.length_b   1.000
_cell.length_c   1.000
_cell.angle_alpha   90.00
_cell.angle_beta   90.00
_cell.angle_gamma   90.00
#
_symmetry.space_group_name_H-M   'P 1'
#
loop_
_entity.id
_entity.type
_entity.pdbx_description
1 polymer ?
#
loop_
_entity_poly.entity_id
_entity_poly.type
_entity_poly.pdbx_seq_one_letter_code
_entity_poly.pdbx_strand_id
1 'polypeptide(L)'
;MNKSIKAIIFDLGGVCLGSPLNSIRDYELENNIPKEFINVIISSWGSTGPFQKLERGEVDYNEFYSEFHRLLNLPENIQTYKKYLKLKN
;
A
#
# COMPACT_ATOMS: atom_id res chain seq x y z
N MET A 1 23.88 34.69 -3.22
CA MET A 1 24.35 33.61 -4.11
C MET A 1 23.13 32.94 -4.73
N ASN A 2 23.02 32.95 -6.05
CA ASN A 2 21.93 32.27 -6.76
C ASN A 2 22.29 30.76 -6.81
N LYS A 3 21.58 29.91 -6.07
CA LYS A 3 21.85 28.45 -6.10
C LYS A 3 21.33 27.89 -7.43
N SER A 4 22.24 27.63 -8.37
CA SER A 4 21.93 26.87 -9.59
C SER A 4 21.58 25.42 -9.23
N ILE A 5 20.37 25.00 -9.56
CA ILE A 5 19.94 23.60 -9.42
C ILE A 5 20.81 22.73 -10.32
N LYS A 6 21.40 21.66 -9.75
CA LYS A 6 22.29 20.72 -10.47
C LYS A 6 21.64 19.39 -10.79
N ALA A 7 20.61 19.00 -10.03
CA ALA A 7 19.89 17.75 -10.23
C ALA A 7 18.44 17.89 -9.74
N ILE A 8 17.55 17.12 -10.35
CA ILE A 8 16.15 16.93 -9.94
C ILE A 8 15.90 15.42 -9.92
N ILE A 9 15.33 14.92 -8.82
CA ILE A 9 14.92 13.52 -8.68
C ILE A 9 13.40 13.51 -8.69
N PHE A 10 12.82 12.65 -9.52
CA PHE A 10 11.38 12.46 -9.60
C PHE A 10 11.01 11.11 -9.01
N ASP A 11 9.97 11.11 -8.20
CA ASP A 11 9.24 9.88 -7.88
C ASP A 11 8.46 9.41 -9.12
N LEU A 12 8.01 8.15 -9.11
CA LEU A 12 7.19 7.59 -10.18
C LEU A 12 5.70 7.73 -9.83
N GLY A 13 5.26 7.11 -8.73
CA GLY A 13 3.85 6.99 -8.39
C GLY A 13 3.21 8.31 -7.97
N GLY A 14 2.31 8.86 -8.78
CA GLY A 14 1.67 10.15 -8.51
C GLY A 14 2.49 11.37 -8.92
N VAL A 15 3.67 11.18 -9.54
CA VAL A 15 4.50 12.25 -10.09
C VAL A 15 4.67 12.06 -11.59
N CYS A 16 5.48 11.08 -12.03
CA CYS A 16 5.63 10.77 -13.44
C CYS A 16 4.52 9.87 -13.98
N LEU A 17 3.91 9.05 -13.10
CA LEU A 17 2.84 8.11 -13.40
C LEU A 17 1.62 8.40 -12.54
N GLY A 18 0.47 7.80 -12.89
CA GLY A 18 -0.69 7.78 -12.02
C GLY A 18 -0.37 7.16 -10.66
N SER A 19 -1.08 7.58 -9.61
CA SER A 19 -0.86 7.02 -8.27
C SER A 19 -1.28 5.55 -8.22
N PRO A 20 -0.42 4.65 -7.70
CA PRO A 20 -0.78 3.24 -7.51
C PRO A 20 -1.98 3.05 -6.57
N LEU A 21 -2.25 4.02 -5.68
CA LEU A 21 -3.42 3.98 -4.78
C LEU A 21 -4.74 4.01 -5.55
N ASN A 22 -4.78 4.66 -6.71
CA ASN A 22 -5.97 4.64 -7.57
C ASN A 22 -6.17 3.25 -8.19
N SER A 23 -5.10 2.62 -8.70
CA SER A 23 -5.16 1.27 -9.24
C SER A 23 -5.59 0.24 -8.19
N ILE A 24 -5.11 0.36 -6.95
CA ILE A 24 -5.55 -0.50 -5.84
C ILE A 24 -7.04 -0.29 -5.57
N ARG A 25 -7.51 0.96 -5.56
CA ARG A 25 -8.92 1.27 -5.34
C ARG A 25 -9.82 0.75 -6.46
N ASP A 26 -9.38 0.84 -7.71
CA ASP A 26 -10.12 0.30 -8.85
C ASP A 26 -10.20 -1.22 -8.75
N TYR A 27 -9.09 -1.89 -8.39
CA TYR A 27 -9.07 -3.33 -8.11
C TYR A 27 -10.03 -3.72 -6.96
N GLU A 28 -10.06 -2.94 -5.88
CA GLU A 28 -11.00 -3.18 -4.77
C GLU A 28 -12.46 -3.14 -5.25
N LEU A 29 -12.81 -2.15 -6.06
CA LEU A 29 -14.15 -1.99 -6.62
C LEU A 29 -14.54 -3.16 -7.54
N GLU A 30 -13.64 -3.53 -8.46
CA GLU A 30 -13.86 -4.63 -9.40
C GLU A 30 -14.07 -5.98 -8.71
N ASN A 31 -13.46 -6.17 -7.53
CA ASN A 31 -13.50 -7.43 -6.79
C ASN A 31 -14.43 -7.41 -5.56
N ASN A 32 -15.28 -6.39 -5.41
CA ASN A 32 -16.18 -6.23 -4.25
C ASN A 32 -15.45 -6.24 -2.89
N ILE A 33 -14.22 -5.75 -2.87
CA ILE A 33 -13.45 -5.55 -1.64
C ILE A 33 -13.90 -4.22 -1.01
N PRO A 34 -14.07 -4.14 0.32
CA PRO A 34 -14.43 -2.88 0.96
C PRO A 34 -13.44 -1.75 0.62
N LYS A 35 -13.97 -0.58 0.30
CA LYS A 35 -13.16 0.58 -0.13
C LYS A 35 -12.06 0.94 0.87
N GLU A 36 -10.85 1.17 0.39
CA GLU A 36 -9.63 1.43 1.17
C GLU A 36 -9.12 0.26 2.02
N PHE A 37 -9.72 -0.93 1.95
CA PHE A 37 -9.30 -2.05 2.79
C PHE A 37 -7.82 -2.39 2.59
N ILE A 38 -7.40 -2.63 1.36
CA ILE A 38 -6.02 -3.02 1.03
C ILE A 38 -5.05 -1.91 1.45
N ASN A 39 -5.36 -0.65 1.10
CA ASN A 39 -4.52 0.50 1.46
C ASN A 39 -4.38 0.68 2.97
N VAL A 40 -5.47 0.51 3.73
CA VAL A 40 -5.47 0.61 5.20
C VAL A 40 -4.60 -0.49 5.80
N ILE A 41 -4.72 -1.72 5.30
CA ILE A 41 -3.93 -2.84 5.81
C ILE A 41 -2.45 -2.66 5.50
N ILE A 42 -2.07 -2.33 4.25
CA ILE A 42 -0.69 -2.01 3.87
C ILE A 42 -0.11 -0.93 4.78
N SER A 43 -0.88 0.14 5.02
CA SER A 43 -0.43 1.27 5.86
C SER A 43 -0.26 0.88 7.33
N SER A 44 -1.15 0.05 7.87
CA SER A 44 -1.16 -0.35 9.28
C SER A 44 0.02 -1.22 9.69
N TRP A 45 0.57 -2.00 8.76
CA TRP A 45 1.73 -2.87 9.01
C TRP A 45 3.07 -2.13 8.92
N GLY A 46 3.09 -0.92 8.35
CA GLY A 46 4.29 -0.08 8.31
C GLY A 46 5.48 -0.81 7.67
N SER A 47 6.69 -0.59 8.20
CA SER A 47 7.91 -1.12 7.59
C SER A 47 8.03 -2.65 7.61
N THR A 48 7.27 -3.36 8.45
CA THR A 48 7.39 -4.81 8.62
C THR A 48 6.43 -5.61 7.74
N GLY A 49 5.52 -4.93 7.04
CA GLY A 49 4.55 -5.56 6.14
C GLY A 49 5.22 -6.20 4.90
N PRO A 50 4.65 -7.28 4.34
CA PRO A 50 5.13 -7.94 3.13
C PRO A 50 5.23 -6.99 1.93
N PHE A 51 4.32 -6.02 1.82
CA PHE A 51 4.37 -5.00 0.77
C PHE A 51 5.65 -4.17 0.86
N GLN A 52 5.97 -3.68 2.06
CA GLN A 52 7.18 -2.89 2.29
C GLN A 52 8.46 -3.73 2.21
N LYS A 53 8.41 -5.01 2.59
CA LYS A 53 9.52 -5.95 2.34
C LYS A 53 9.78 -6.12 0.84
N LEU A 54 8.71 -6.27 0.04
CA LEU A 54 8.82 -6.37 -1.43
C LEU A 54 9.44 -5.10 -2.02
N GLU A 55 8.99 -3.91 -1.59
CA GLU A 55 9.56 -2.63 -2.05
C GLU A 55 11.06 -2.49 -1.74
N ARG A 56 11.54 -3.12 -0.67
CA ARG A 56 12.97 -3.15 -0.30
C ARG A 56 13.75 -4.32 -0.91
N GLY A 57 13.09 -5.22 -1.64
CA GLY A 57 13.72 -6.41 -2.21
C GLY A 57 14.12 -7.46 -1.17
N GLU A 58 13.46 -7.48 -0.01
CA GLU A 58 13.74 -8.45 1.07
C GLU A 58 13.07 -9.81 0.87
N VAL A 59 12.04 -9.86 0.02
CA VAL A 59 11.28 -11.06 -0.33
C VAL A 59 11.10 -11.14 -1.84
N ASP A 60 11.00 -12.35 -2.38
CA ASP A 60 10.66 -12.54 -3.80
C ASP A 60 9.13 -12.48 -4.03
N TYR A 61 8.70 -12.59 -5.29
CA TYR A 61 7.28 -12.53 -5.65
C TYR A 61 6.46 -13.68 -5.03
N ASN A 62 7.00 -14.91 -4.98
CA ASN A 62 6.27 -16.06 -4.46
C ASN A 62 6.07 -15.96 -2.95
N GLU A 63 7.11 -15.55 -2.23
CA GLU A 63 7.04 -15.27 -0.80
C GLU A 63 6.08 -14.11 -0.53
N PHE A 64 6.19 -13.01 -1.29
CA PHE A 64 5.27 -11.89 -1.19
C PHE A 64 3.81 -12.32 -1.37
N TYR A 65 3.47 -13.05 -2.43
CA TYR A 65 2.08 -13.47 -2.66
C TYR A 65 1.53 -14.30 -1.49
N SER A 66 2.36 -15.20 -0.96
CA SER A 66 2.01 -16.06 0.17
C SER A 66 1.80 -15.25 1.45
N GLU A 67 2.77 -14.41 1.80
CA GLU A 67 2.73 -13.58 3.02
C GLU A 67 1.61 -12.53 2.96
N PHE A 68 1.43 -11.88 1.81
CA PHE A 68 0.45 -10.83 1.60
C PHE A 68 -0.97 -11.40 1.60
N HIS A 69 -1.21 -12.54 0.95
CA HIS A 69 -2.49 -13.23 1.02
C HIS A 69 -2.85 -13.62 2.46
N ARG A 70 -1.91 -14.24 3.19
CA ARG A 70 -2.11 -14.58 4.60
C ARG A 70 -2.46 -13.33 5.41
N LEU A 71 -1.70 -12.26 5.23
CA LEU A 71 -1.88 -11.00 5.95
C LEU A 71 -3.26 -10.39 5.70
N LEU A 72 -3.74 -10.30 4.45
CA LEU A 72 -5.06 -9.74 4.16
C LEU A 72 -6.21 -10.51 4.79
N ASN A 73 -6.01 -11.79 5.11
CA ASN A 73 -7.00 -12.67 5.74
C ASN A 73 -6.88 -12.77 7.27
N LEU A 74 -5.93 -12.07 7.88
CA LEU A 74 -5.76 -12.07 9.34
C LEU A 74 -6.97 -11.41 10.04
N PRO A 75 -7.61 -12.06 11.03
CA PRO A 75 -8.76 -11.49 11.73
C PRO A 75 -8.49 -10.13 12.37
N GLU A 76 -7.26 -9.89 12.86
CA GLU A 76 -6.83 -8.61 13.41
C GLU A 76 -6.89 -7.48 12.39
N ASN A 77 -6.62 -7.76 11.11
CA ASN A 77 -6.67 -6.76 10.04
C ASN A 77 -8.12 -6.35 9.74
N ILE A 78 -9.07 -7.28 9.84
CA ILE A 78 -10.51 -6.94 9.79
C ILE A 78 -10.87 -5.97 10.93
N GLN A 79 -10.33 -6.17 12.13
CA GLN A 79 -10.57 -5.26 13.25
C GLN A 79 -9.90 -3.89 13.05
N THR A 80 -8.67 -3.87 12.53
CA THR A 80 -7.98 -2.62 12.14
C THR A 80 -8.81 -1.83 11.15
N TYR A 81 -9.35 -2.48 10.12
CA TYR A 81 -10.22 -1.82 9.15
C TYR A 81 -11.53 -1.34 9.77
N LYS A 82 -12.17 -2.12 10.64
CA LYS A 82 -13.36 -1.67 11.39
C LYS A 82 -13.07 -0.44 12.25
N LYS A 83 -11.88 -0.37 12.87
CA LYS A 83 -11.44 0.81 13.63
C LYS A 83 -11.24 2.02 12.70
N TYR A 84 -10.62 1.83 11.54
CA TYR A 84 -10.50 2.87 10.52
C TYR A 84 -11.86 3.44 10.12
N LEU A 85 -12.85 2.58 9.84
CA LEU A 85 -14.21 3.02 9.49
C LEU A 85 -14.88 3.85 10.59
N LYS A 86 -14.67 3.48 11.87
CA LYS A 86 -15.20 4.25 13.00
C LYS A 86 -14.57 5.64 13.15
N LEU A 87 -13.30 5.79 12.78
CA LEU A 87 -12.56 7.06 12.88
C LEU A 87 -12.83 8.01 11.71
N LYS A 88 -13.37 7.48 10.61
CA LYS A 88 -13.70 8.24 9.39
C LYS A 88 -15.11 8.88 9.46
N ASN A 89 -15.95 8.41 10.38
CA ASN A 89 -17.28 8.95 10.67
C ASN A 89 -17.21 9.94 11.83
#